data_AF-A0A1F6P1E2-F1
#
_entry.id   AF-A0A1F6P1E2-F1
#
_cell.length_a   1.000
_cell.length_b   1.000
_cell.length_c   1.000
_cell.angle_alpha   90.00
_cell.angle_beta   90.00
_cell.angle_gamma   90.00
#
_symmetry.space_group_name_H-M   'P 1'
#
loop_
_entity.id
_entity.type
_entity.pdbx_description
1 polymer ?
#
loop_
_entity_poly.entity_id
_entity_poly.type
_entity_poly.pdbx_seq_one_letter_code
_entity_poly.pdbx_strand_id
1 'polypeptide(L)'
;MPQPITQLLQPAGKLIGPQEAELLLSHTLKKPREYIISHPEVKAGFFTSFKYHRLVKKRYKGIPIAYLTGHKEFFGLDFLVNKHTLIPRPETETIVEEVINQLQHLEHLQHFEHLLIDVGTGTGCIPISIIKALAPNPMWFRVKTFGIDISKKALRVAKKNTKKHNVKIKFLYGDLLQPILNKKLLIANCSLIIVANLPYLTKKQFSSEPSIQHEPKSALIAEDNGLALYKQLLTQIQQLRITDYELRVTSYLEIDPSQSQEISAFIKEIMPSAKIEIKKDLAGLDRVIIFTLQKAT
;
A
#
# COMPACT_ATOMS: atom_id res chain seq x y z
N MET A 1 -35.28 17.40 13.61
CA MET A 1 -34.83 18.72 14.12
C MET A 1 -33.31 18.73 14.19
N PRO A 2 -32.63 19.87 14.03
CA PRO A 2 -31.19 19.98 14.24
C PRO A 2 -30.79 19.51 15.64
N GLN A 3 -29.77 18.65 15.73
CA GLN A 3 -29.31 18.07 17.00
C GLN A 3 -27.91 18.63 17.34
N PRO A 4 -27.65 18.99 18.60
CA PRO A 4 -26.29 19.30 19.07
C PRO A 4 -25.33 18.14 18.78
N ILE A 5 -24.06 18.47 18.53
CA ILE A 5 -22.99 17.49 18.31
C ILE A 5 -22.96 16.43 19.42
N THR A 6 -23.09 16.83 20.68
CA THR A 6 -23.16 15.92 21.84
C THR A 6 -24.27 14.86 21.73
N GLN A 7 -25.46 15.25 21.28
CA GLN A 7 -26.59 14.34 21.14
C GLN A 7 -26.39 13.35 20.00
N LEU A 8 -25.61 13.70 18.97
CA LEU A 8 -25.22 12.79 17.90
C LEU A 8 -24.13 11.80 18.35
N LEU A 9 -23.14 12.29 19.10
CA LEU A 9 -21.98 11.50 19.51
C LEU A 9 -22.31 10.45 20.58
N GLN A 10 -23.13 10.76 21.59
CA GLN A 10 -23.43 9.81 22.67
C GLN A 10 -23.95 8.43 22.17
N PRO A 11 -25.02 8.35 21.36
CA PRO A 11 -25.53 7.07 20.90
C PRO A 11 -24.57 6.38 19.93
N ALA A 12 -23.91 7.14 19.05
CA ALA A 12 -22.95 6.59 18.10
C ALA A 12 -21.70 6.04 18.80
N GLY A 13 -21.18 6.75 19.80
CA GLY A 13 -20.01 6.36 20.58
C GLY A 13 -20.23 5.05 21.34
N LYS A 14 -21.44 4.80 21.84
CA LYS A 14 -21.82 3.50 22.43
C LYS A 14 -21.85 2.37 21.40
N LEU A 15 -22.14 2.68 20.14
CA LEU A 15 -22.39 1.69 19.09
C LEU A 15 -21.11 1.28 18.35
N ILE A 16 -20.22 2.23 18.09
CA ILE A 16 -19.01 2.05 17.25
C ILE A 16 -17.73 2.54 17.93
N GLY A 17 -17.81 3.01 19.17
CA GLY A 17 -16.69 3.61 19.89
C GLY A 17 -16.63 5.14 19.72
N PRO A 18 -16.21 5.90 20.76
CA PRO A 18 -16.20 7.37 20.72
C PRO A 18 -15.34 7.96 19.60
N GLN A 19 -14.12 7.43 19.41
CA GLN A 19 -13.18 7.95 18.41
C GLN A 19 -13.71 7.78 16.97
N GLU A 20 -14.30 6.62 16.69
CA GLU A 20 -14.92 6.32 15.40
C GLU A 20 -16.13 7.24 15.14
N ALA A 21 -16.96 7.45 16.17
CA ALA A 21 -18.11 8.34 16.11
C ALA A 21 -17.72 9.80 15.84
N GLU A 22 -16.66 10.29 16.50
CA GLU A 22 -16.09 11.63 16.29
C GLU A 22 -15.54 11.78 14.87
N LEU A 23 -14.79 10.78 14.38
CA LEU A 23 -14.18 10.81 13.05
C LEU A 23 -15.23 10.85 11.94
N LEU A 24 -16.31 10.06 12.06
CA LEU A 24 -17.42 10.10 11.10
C LEU A 24 -18.16 11.45 11.16
N LEU A 25 -18.32 12.05 12.34
CA LEU A 25 -19.00 13.33 12.49
C LEU A 25 -18.16 14.47 11.90
N SER A 26 -16.86 14.48 12.21
CA SER A 26 -15.84 15.34 11.59
C SER A 26 -15.91 15.28 10.06
N HIS A 27 -15.91 14.07 9.49
CA HIS A 27 -16.06 13.88 8.04
C HIS A 27 -17.38 14.45 7.50
N THR A 28 -18.51 14.26 8.20
CA THR A 28 -19.80 14.78 7.74
C THR A 28 -19.92 16.30 7.79
N LEU A 29 -19.34 16.93 8.82
CA LEU A 29 -19.33 18.37 9.01
C LEU A 29 -18.22 19.08 8.22
N LYS A 30 -17.24 18.32 7.70
CA LYS A 30 -16.01 18.86 7.09
C LYS A 30 -15.28 19.80 8.05
N LYS A 31 -15.20 19.38 9.32
CA LYS A 31 -14.51 20.11 10.39
C LYS A 31 -13.49 19.19 11.05
N PRO A 32 -12.35 19.72 11.51
CA PRO A 32 -11.33 18.90 12.14
C PRO A 32 -11.85 18.34 13.47
N ARG A 33 -11.25 17.28 14.00
CA ARG A 33 -11.76 16.55 15.18
C ARG A 33 -11.80 17.45 16.42
N GLU A 34 -10.82 18.34 16.54
CA GLU A 34 -10.69 19.35 17.60
C GLU A 34 -11.92 20.26 17.65
N TYR A 35 -12.50 20.61 16.49
CA TYR A 35 -13.73 21.40 16.41
C TYR A 35 -14.92 20.64 16.99
N ILE A 36 -15.01 19.33 16.70
CA ILE A 36 -16.09 18.47 17.21
C ILE A 36 -16.05 18.38 18.75
N ILE A 37 -14.85 18.33 19.32
CA ILE A 37 -14.64 18.24 20.76
C ILE A 37 -14.88 19.58 21.46
N SER A 38 -14.42 20.68 20.86
CA SER A 38 -14.47 22.03 21.46
C SER A 38 -15.82 22.75 21.31
N HIS A 39 -16.70 22.28 20.43
CA HIS A 39 -18.01 22.91 20.16
C HIS A 39 -19.18 21.93 20.32
N PRO A 40 -19.33 21.25 21.47
CA PRO A 40 -20.34 20.22 21.71
C PRO A 40 -21.80 20.69 21.53
N GLU A 41 -22.06 21.98 21.68
CA GLU A 41 -23.37 22.64 21.61
C GLU A 41 -23.82 22.98 20.19
N VAL A 42 -22.89 23.00 19.22
CA VAL A 42 -23.21 23.34 17.83
C VAL A 42 -24.20 22.34 17.25
N LYS A 43 -25.28 22.85 16.65
CA LYS A 43 -26.33 22.03 16.06
C LYS A 43 -25.97 21.64 14.63
N ALA A 44 -25.92 20.35 14.36
CA ALA A 44 -25.80 19.85 13.01
C ALA A 44 -27.14 19.96 12.27
N GLY A 45 -27.09 20.44 11.03
CA GLY A 45 -28.26 20.50 10.16
C GLY A 45 -28.86 19.13 9.89
N PHE A 46 -30.11 19.11 9.40
CA PHE A 46 -30.86 17.87 9.14
C PHE A 46 -30.13 16.92 8.18
N PHE A 47 -29.65 17.43 7.04
CA PHE A 47 -28.94 16.63 6.04
C PHE A 47 -27.61 16.06 6.58
N THR A 48 -26.88 16.83 7.37
CA THR A 48 -25.64 16.38 8.02
C THR A 48 -25.94 15.25 9.01
N SER A 49 -26.92 15.45 9.88
CA SER A 49 -27.34 14.46 10.86
C SER A 49 -27.80 13.17 10.15
N PHE A 50 -28.60 13.27 9.09
CA PHE A 50 -29.04 12.11 8.30
C PHE A 50 -27.86 11.36 7.67
N LYS A 51 -26.92 12.09 7.05
CA LYS A 51 -25.70 11.49 6.48
C LYS A 51 -24.87 10.80 7.57
N TYR A 52 -24.69 11.42 8.73
CA TYR A 52 -23.94 10.89 9.86
C TYR A 52 -24.54 9.57 10.36
N HIS A 53 -25.84 9.53 10.67
CA HIS A 53 -26.52 8.31 11.11
C HIS A 53 -26.37 7.16 10.10
N ARG A 54 -26.44 7.47 8.79
CA ARG A 54 -26.23 6.47 7.73
C ARG A 54 -24.79 5.92 7.75
N LEU A 55 -23.78 6.75 8.01
CA LEU A 55 -22.39 6.29 8.14
C LEU A 55 -22.21 5.44 9.40
N VAL A 56 -22.76 5.86 10.54
CA VAL A 56 -22.71 5.09 11.80
C VAL A 56 -23.35 3.71 11.61
N LYS A 57 -24.53 3.62 10.97
CA LYS A 57 -25.18 2.34 10.68
C LYS A 57 -24.35 1.44 9.77
N LYS A 58 -23.64 2.02 8.80
CA LYS A 58 -22.72 1.26 7.95
C LYS A 58 -21.49 0.79 8.72
N ARG A 59 -20.95 1.63 9.62
CA ARG A 59 -19.80 1.27 10.44
C ARG A 59 -20.13 0.15 11.41
N TYR A 60 -21.29 0.22 12.05
CA TYR A 60 -21.83 -0.82 12.92
C TYR A 60 -21.96 -2.18 12.22
N LYS A 61 -22.19 -2.19 10.89
CA LYS A 61 -22.19 -3.41 10.06
C LYS A 61 -20.78 -3.90 9.66
N GLY A 62 -19.72 -3.30 10.21
CA GLY A 62 -18.33 -3.69 9.97
C GLY A 62 -17.66 -2.98 8.79
N ILE A 63 -18.32 -2.06 8.06
CA ILE A 63 -17.66 -1.36 6.94
C ILE A 63 -16.51 -0.50 7.49
N PRO A 64 -15.27 -0.61 6.96
CA PRO A 64 -14.14 0.17 7.44
C PRO A 64 -14.37 1.68 7.34
N ILE A 65 -13.93 2.43 8.36
CA ILE A 65 -14.08 3.89 8.38
C ILE A 65 -13.43 4.55 7.16
N ALA A 66 -12.25 4.08 6.75
CA ALA A 66 -11.54 4.64 5.61
C ALA A 66 -12.39 4.56 4.32
N TYR A 67 -13.21 3.52 4.14
CA TYR A 67 -14.14 3.42 3.01
C TYR A 67 -15.38 4.30 3.18
N LEU A 68 -15.79 4.58 4.42
CA LEU A 68 -16.90 5.48 4.72
C LEU A 68 -16.53 6.94 4.51
N THR A 69 -15.32 7.33 4.90
CA THR A 69 -14.77 8.66 4.68
C THR A 69 -14.21 8.82 3.27
N GLY A 70 -13.72 7.74 2.66
CA GLY A 70 -13.05 7.72 1.36
C GLY A 70 -11.56 8.05 1.44
N HIS A 71 -10.99 8.11 2.64
CA HIS A 71 -9.65 8.62 2.93
C HIS A 71 -8.90 7.74 3.93
N LYS A 72 -7.59 7.61 3.75
CA LYS A 72 -6.67 6.96 4.68
C LYS A 72 -5.33 7.70 4.66
N GLU A 73 -4.86 8.11 5.83
CA GLU A 73 -3.49 8.58 6.01
C GLU A 73 -2.52 7.40 5.93
N PHE A 74 -1.40 7.62 5.24
CA PHE A 74 -0.26 6.71 5.13
C PHE A 74 1.00 7.53 4.88
N PHE A 75 2.04 7.31 5.67
CA PHE A 75 3.33 8.00 5.57
C PHE A 75 3.19 9.55 5.55
N GLY A 76 2.31 10.08 6.41
CA GLY A 76 2.01 11.52 6.50
C GLY A 76 1.21 12.11 5.31
N LEU A 77 0.74 11.27 4.39
CA LEU A 77 -0.02 11.68 3.20
C LEU A 77 -1.44 11.12 3.24
N ASP A 78 -2.41 11.93 2.81
CA ASP A 78 -3.81 11.52 2.74
C ASP A 78 -4.15 10.88 1.38
N PHE A 79 -4.50 9.60 1.36
CA PHE A 79 -4.85 8.83 0.17
C PHE A 79 -6.35 8.61 0.04
N LEU A 80 -6.86 8.79 -1.17
CA LEU A 80 -8.20 8.33 -1.54
C LEU A 80 -8.23 6.81 -1.54
N VAL A 81 -9.23 6.23 -0.90
CA VAL A 81 -9.45 4.78 -0.84
C VAL A 81 -10.91 4.43 -1.11
N ASN A 82 -11.16 3.22 -1.56
CA ASN A 82 -12.51 2.66 -1.63
C ASN A 82 -12.48 1.13 -1.62
N LYS A 83 -13.66 0.51 -1.70
CA LYS A 83 -13.85 -0.96 -1.72
C LYS A 83 -13.11 -1.73 -2.84
N HIS A 84 -12.41 -1.05 -3.74
CA HIS A 84 -11.61 -1.66 -4.81
C HIS A 84 -10.12 -1.65 -4.54
N THR A 85 -9.67 -1.12 -3.41
CA THR A 85 -8.26 -1.04 -3.01
C THR A 85 -8.09 -1.53 -1.59
N LEU A 86 -6.99 -2.22 -1.28
CA LEU A 86 -6.58 -2.44 0.10
C LEU A 86 -6.44 -1.10 0.83
N ILE A 87 -6.86 -1.03 2.09
CA ILE A 87 -6.61 0.15 2.91
C ILE A 87 -5.12 0.15 3.29
N PRO A 88 -4.34 1.21 2.99
CA PRO A 88 -2.94 1.30 3.38
C PRO A 88 -2.72 0.98 4.87
N ARG A 89 -1.75 0.12 5.14
CA ARG A 89 -1.44 -0.38 6.49
C ARG A 89 -0.18 0.29 7.03
N PRO A 90 -0.11 0.61 8.34
CA PRO A 90 1.11 1.16 8.94
C PRO A 90 2.34 0.29 8.71
N GLU A 91 2.19 -1.03 8.74
CA GLU A 91 3.27 -1.99 8.54
C GLU A 91 3.91 -1.87 7.14
N THR A 92 3.14 -1.43 6.14
CA THR A 92 3.63 -1.18 4.78
C THR A 92 4.56 0.03 4.71
N GLU A 93 4.57 0.91 5.71
CA GLU A 93 5.50 2.05 5.77
C GLU A 93 6.96 1.58 5.86
N THR A 94 7.22 0.39 6.43
CA THR A 94 8.57 -0.20 6.47
C THR A 94 9.16 -0.40 5.06
N ILE A 95 8.36 -0.75 4.04
CA ILE A 95 8.87 -0.80 2.65
C ILE A 95 9.33 0.58 2.20
N VAL A 96 8.53 1.61 2.47
CA VAL A 96 8.79 2.99 2.03
C VAL A 96 10.09 3.48 2.66
N GLU A 97 10.26 3.29 3.96
CA GLU A 97 11.48 3.64 4.71
C GLU A 97 12.72 2.95 4.14
N GLU A 98 12.66 1.64 3.92
CA GLU A 98 13.80 0.86 3.45
C GLU A 98 14.22 1.22 2.02
N VAL A 99 13.27 1.55 1.15
CA VAL A 99 13.56 2.03 -0.21
C VAL A 99 14.20 3.43 -0.17
N ILE A 100 13.68 4.34 0.66
CA ILE A 100 14.24 5.69 0.81
C ILE A 100 15.67 5.60 1.35
N ASN A 101 15.88 4.80 2.40
CA ASN A 101 17.20 4.59 3.00
C ASN A 101 18.20 4.06 1.97
N GLN A 102 17.81 3.07 1.16
CA GLN A 102 18.68 2.53 0.11
C GLN A 102 19.04 3.60 -0.93
N LEU A 103 18.06 4.38 -1.38
CA LEU A 103 18.26 5.39 -2.41
C LEU A 103 19.11 6.58 -1.92
N GLN A 104 18.92 7.01 -0.67
CA GLN A 104 19.62 8.20 -0.14
C GLN A 104 21.07 7.90 0.29
N HIS A 105 21.33 6.74 0.91
CA HIS A 105 22.60 6.48 1.60
C HIS A 105 23.65 5.75 0.77
N LEU A 106 23.30 5.22 -0.41
CA LEU A 106 24.25 4.50 -1.25
C LEU A 106 24.78 5.42 -2.34
N GLU A 107 25.94 6.06 -2.09
CA GLU A 107 26.61 6.98 -3.05
C GLU A 107 26.75 6.37 -4.44
N HIS A 108 27.10 5.08 -4.53
CA HIS A 108 27.22 4.38 -5.81
C HIS A 108 25.89 4.24 -6.56
N LEU A 109 24.73 4.34 -5.89
CA LEU A 109 23.42 4.35 -6.55
C LEU A 109 23.03 5.73 -7.08
N GLN A 110 23.65 6.81 -6.61
CA GLN A 110 23.26 8.18 -6.98
C GLN A 110 23.53 8.51 -8.46
N HIS A 111 24.43 7.76 -9.10
CA HIS A 111 24.80 7.96 -10.49
C HIS A 111 23.99 7.14 -11.51
N PHE A 112 23.14 6.20 -11.06
CA PHE A 112 22.34 5.34 -11.95
C PHE A 112 20.90 5.86 -12.14
N GLU A 113 20.32 5.57 -13.30
CA GLU A 113 18.87 5.67 -13.48
C GLU A 113 18.20 4.51 -12.72
N HIS A 114 17.13 4.82 -12.00
CA HIS A 114 16.37 3.84 -11.22
C HIS A 114 14.98 3.66 -11.80
N LEU A 115 14.56 2.40 -11.87
CA LEU A 115 13.22 2.02 -12.24
C LEU A 115 12.51 1.41 -11.02
N LEU A 116 11.65 2.21 -10.39
CA LEU A 116 10.78 1.75 -9.31
C LEU A 116 9.51 1.13 -9.89
N ILE A 117 9.24 -0.12 -9.52
CA ILE A 117 8.05 -0.87 -9.94
C ILE A 117 7.31 -1.32 -8.68
N ASP A 118 6.10 -0.80 -8.51
CA ASP A 118 5.18 -1.21 -7.45
C ASP A 118 4.18 -2.23 -7.98
N VAL A 119 4.29 -3.47 -7.50
CA VAL A 119 3.48 -4.61 -7.94
C VAL A 119 2.32 -4.83 -6.96
N GLY A 120 1.09 -4.77 -7.48
CA GLY A 120 -0.11 -4.75 -6.64
C GLY A 120 -0.41 -3.35 -6.10
N THR A 121 -0.21 -2.31 -6.91
CA THR A 121 -0.12 -0.90 -6.46
C THR A 121 -1.32 -0.40 -5.66
N GLY A 122 -2.51 -0.96 -5.86
CA GLY A 122 -3.70 -0.63 -5.09
C GLY A 122 -4.06 0.86 -5.15
N THR A 123 -3.86 1.56 -4.04
CA THR A 123 -4.08 3.01 -3.91
C THR A 123 -2.94 3.85 -4.52
N GLY A 124 -1.82 3.23 -4.87
CA GLY A 124 -0.56 3.87 -5.25
C GLY A 124 0.23 4.42 -4.06
N CYS A 125 -0.11 4.06 -2.82
CA CYS A 125 0.46 4.70 -1.64
C CYS A 125 1.98 4.51 -1.50
N ILE A 126 2.51 3.31 -1.74
CA ILE A 126 3.95 3.03 -1.66
C ILE A 126 4.76 3.95 -2.59
N PRO A 127 4.57 3.91 -3.93
CA PRO A 127 5.41 4.69 -4.84
C PRO A 127 5.15 6.20 -4.74
N ILE A 128 3.93 6.64 -4.39
CA ILE A 128 3.66 8.06 -4.17
C ILE A 128 4.43 8.55 -2.94
N SER A 129 4.39 7.82 -1.82
CA SER A 129 5.10 8.19 -0.60
C SER A 129 6.61 8.24 -0.81
N ILE A 130 7.19 7.24 -1.50
CA ILE A 130 8.61 7.22 -1.85
C ILE A 130 8.99 8.49 -2.63
N ILE A 131 8.29 8.80 -3.72
CA ILE A 131 8.63 9.96 -4.57
C ILE A 131 8.44 11.28 -3.82
N LYS A 132 7.40 11.40 -2.99
CA LYS A 132 7.16 12.60 -2.16
C LYS A 132 8.27 12.81 -1.13
N ALA A 133 8.76 11.74 -0.51
CA ALA A 133 9.84 11.81 0.47
C ALA A 133 11.20 12.10 -0.18
N LEU A 134 11.43 11.65 -1.42
CA LEU A 134 12.65 11.93 -2.17
C LEU A 134 12.69 13.33 -2.80
N ALA A 135 11.54 13.98 -3.00
CA ALA A 135 11.44 15.28 -3.70
C ALA A 135 12.40 16.39 -3.21
N PRO A 136 12.76 16.51 -1.92
CA PRO A 136 13.75 17.49 -1.47
C PRO A 136 15.18 17.21 -1.96
N ASN A 137 15.48 15.97 -2.34
CA ASN A 137 16.80 15.56 -2.80
C ASN A 137 16.86 15.61 -4.34
N PRO A 138 17.82 16.33 -4.97
CA PRO A 138 17.91 16.40 -6.43
C PRO A 138 17.92 15.03 -7.12
N MET A 139 18.36 13.95 -6.48
CA MET A 139 18.32 12.62 -7.09
C MET A 139 16.92 12.13 -7.55
N TRP A 140 15.81 12.71 -7.06
CA TRP A 140 14.44 12.25 -7.36
C TRP A 140 14.10 12.24 -8.86
N PHE A 141 14.71 13.10 -9.68
CA PHE A 141 14.45 13.15 -11.13
C PHE A 141 14.97 11.93 -11.90
N ARG A 142 15.80 11.08 -11.28
CA ARG A 142 16.35 9.84 -11.87
C ARG A 142 15.55 8.58 -11.52
N VAL A 143 14.40 8.72 -10.84
CA VAL A 143 13.55 7.58 -10.47
C VAL A 143 12.32 7.56 -11.37
N LYS A 144 12.35 6.71 -12.39
CA LYS A 144 11.17 6.42 -13.21
C LYS A 144 10.29 5.41 -12.47
N THR A 145 9.00 5.70 -12.38
CA THR A 145 8.09 4.89 -11.55
C THR A 145 6.94 4.27 -12.34
N PHE A 146 6.71 2.98 -12.12
CA PHE A 146 5.56 2.23 -12.60
C PHE A 146 4.76 1.64 -11.44
N GLY A 147 3.45 1.68 -11.55
CA GLY A 147 2.55 0.91 -10.68
C GLY A 147 1.79 -0.11 -11.51
N ILE A 148 1.74 -1.36 -11.08
CA ILE A 148 1.06 -2.45 -11.78
C ILE A 148 -0.02 -3.03 -10.88
N ASP A 149 -1.19 -3.27 -11.45
CA ASP A 149 -2.29 -3.91 -10.74
C ASP A 149 -3.19 -4.68 -11.69
N ILE A 150 -3.70 -5.82 -11.23
CA ILE A 150 -4.69 -6.63 -11.94
C ILE A 150 -6.09 -6.01 -11.90
N SER A 151 -6.32 -5.01 -11.05
CA SER A 151 -7.60 -4.31 -10.90
C SER A 151 -7.57 -2.97 -11.61
N LYS A 152 -8.27 -2.87 -12.75
CA LYS A 152 -8.53 -1.57 -13.42
C LYS A 152 -9.21 -0.56 -12.49
N LYS A 153 -9.97 -1.04 -11.50
CA LYS A 153 -10.65 -0.17 -10.52
C LYS A 153 -9.65 0.39 -9.50
N ALA A 154 -8.70 -0.41 -9.03
CA ALA A 154 -7.61 0.05 -8.17
C ALA A 154 -6.73 1.08 -8.91
N LEU A 155 -6.33 0.80 -10.15
CA LEU A 155 -5.55 1.74 -10.97
C LEU A 155 -6.25 3.10 -11.18
N ARG A 156 -7.58 3.15 -11.21
CA ARG A 156 -8.32 4.43 -11.26
C ARG A 156 -8.18 5.21 -9.95
N VAL A 157 -8.12 4.53 -8.81
CA VAL A 157 -7.88 5.16 -7.50
C VAL A 157 -6.44 5.66 -7.44
N ALA A 158 -5.46 4.83 -7.79
CA ALA A 158 -4.05 5.21 -7.84
C ALA A 158 -3.81 6.44 -8.72
N LYS A 159 -4.41 6.50 -9.92
CA LYS A 159 -4.37 7.69 -10.80
C LYS A 159 -4.98 8.95 -10.19
N LYS A 160 -5.98 8.83 -9.31
CA LYS A 160 -6.54 9.99 -8.60
C LYS A 160 -5.57 10.45 -7.50
N ASN A 161 -4.95 9.51 -6.80
CA ASN A 161 -3.95 9.83 -5.77
C ASN A 161 -2.69 10.47 -6.36
N THR A 162 -2.21 10.03 -7.52
CA THR A 162 -1.07 10.69 -8.18
C THR A 162 -1.37 12.12 -8.58
N LYS A 163 -2.58 12.39 -9.07
CA LYS A 163 -3.05 13.76 -9.35
C LYS A 163 -3.13 14.60 -8.07
N LYS A 164 -3.71 14.03 -7.00
CA LYS A 164 -3.86 14.69 -5.70
C LYS A 164 -2.50 15.12 -5.11
N HIS A 165 -1.50 14.25 -5.22
CA HIS A 165 -0.17 14.48 -4.64
C HIS A 165 0.84 15.11 -5.61
N ASN A 166 0.40 15.41 -6.84
CA ASN A 166 1.23 15.95 -7.92
C ASN A 166 2.48 15.11 -8.22
N VAL A 167 2.31 13.78 -8.34
CA VAL A 167 3.38 12.81 -8.63
C VAL A 167 3.16 12.16 -9.99
N LYS A 168 4.23 11.93 -10.75
CA LYS A 168 4.19 11.27 -12.07
C LYS A 168 4.51 9.79 -11.95
N ILE A 169 3.51 8.93 -12.10
CA ILE A 169 3.66 7.46 -12.13
C ILE A 169 2.95 6.91 -13.36
N LYS A 170 3.57 5.95 -14.06
CA LYS A 170 2.94 5.25 -15.18
C LYS A 170 2.29 3.95 -14.69
N PHE A 171 0.96 3.89 -14.79
CA PHE A 171 0.22 2.70 -14.39
C PHE A 171 0.01 1.72 -15.53
N LEU A 172 0.25 0.44 -15.27
CA LEU A 172 0.03 -0.68 -16.19
C LEU A 172 -1.03 -1.62 -15.61
N TYR A 173 -1.91 -2.09 -16.47
CA TYR A 173 -2.83 -3.17 -16.13
C TYR A 173 -2.21 -4.50 -16.53
N GLY A 174 -2.19 -5.44 -15.60
CA GLY A 174 -1.75 -6.80 -15.88
C GLY A 174 -1.41 -7.57 -14.63
N ASP A 175 -0.97 -8.80 -14.85
CA ASP A 175 -0.61 -9.73 -13.79
C ASP A 175 0.87 -9.56 -13.41
N LEU A 176 1.12 -9.19 -12.16
CA LEU A 176 2.45 -8.98 -11.59
C LEU A 176 3.39 -8.20 -12.54
N LEU A 177 4.55 -8.74 -12.92
CA LEU A 177 5.53 -8.12 -13.81
C LEU A 177 5.34 -8.44 -15.30
N GLN A 178 4.28 -9.17 -15.69
CA GLN A 178 4.02 -9.49 -17.10
C GLN A 178 4.01 -8.26 -18.02
N PRO A 179 3.41 -7.11 -17.66
CA PRO A 179 3.45 -5.91 -18.50
C PRO A 179 4.85 -5.36 -18.76
N ILE A 180 5.83 -5.67 -17.89
CA ILE A 180 7.23 -5.26 -18.02
C ILE A 180 7.98 -6.27 -18.88
N LEU A 181 7.82 -7.57 -18.61
CA LEU A 181 8.43 -8.66 -19.39
C LEU A 181 8.08 -8.56 -20.88
N ASN A 182 6.81 -8.24 -21.20
CA ASN A 182 6.35 -8.06 -22.57
C ASN A 182 6.99 -6.85 -23.29
N LYS A 183 7.57 -5.91 -22.55
CA LYS A 183 8.07 -4.63 -23.08
C LYS A 183 9.58 -4.51 -23.14
N LYS A 184 10.35 -5.58 -22.86
CA LYS A 184 11.83 -5.80 -22.88
C LYS A 184 12.78 -4.56 -22.95
N LEU A 185 12.51 -3.59 -23.81
CA LEU A 185 13.17 -2.28 -23.97
C LEU A 185 13.03 -1.29 -22.79
N LEU A 186 12.09 -1.47 -21.86
CA LEU A 186 11.85 -0.47 -20.79
C LEU A 186 12.85 -0.53 -19.61
N ILE A 187 13.71 -1.54 -19.55
CA ILE A 187 14.52 -1.87 -18.36
C ILE A 187 16.04 -1.84 -18.62
N ALA A 188 16.49 -1.47 -19.83
CA ALA A 188 17.91 -1.44 -20.17
C ALA A 188 18.63 -0.29 -19.44
N ASN A 189 19.86 -0.56 -18.97
CA ASN A 189 20.78 0.41 -18.34
C ASN A 189 20.25 1.13 -17.07
N CYS A 190 19.32 0.53 -16.34
CA CYS A 190 18.84 1.05 -15.06
C CYS A 190 18.89 -0.01 -13.95
N SER A 191 18.97 0.44 -12.70
CA SER A 191 18.74 -0.43 -11.53
C SER A 191 17.24 -0.61 -11.32
N LEU A 192 16.78 -1.85 -11.11
CA LEU A 192 15.38 -2.15 -10.84
C LEU A 192 15.13 -2.23 -9.35
N ILE A 193 14.13 -1.49 -8.89
CA ILE A 193 13.63 -1.53 -7.52
C ILE A 193 12.19 -2.03 -7.60
N ILE A 194 11.96 -3.24 -7.08
CA ILE A 194 10.65 -3.90 -7.16
C ILE A 194 10.06 -3.97 -5.76
N VAL A 195 8.97 -3.25 -5.53
CA VAL A 195 8.25 -3.29 -4.26
C VAL A 195 6.94 -4.05 -4.45
N ALA A 196 6.54 -4.85 -3.46
CA ALA A 196 5.29 -5.57 -3.52
C ALA A 196 4.70 -5.79 -2.11
N ASN A 197 3.45 -5.38 -1.94
CA ASN A 197 2.58 -5.84 -0.86
C ASN A 197 1.44 -6.62 -1.52
N LEU A 198 1.62 -7.94 -1.63
CA LEU A 198 0.69 -8.83 -2.31
C LEU A 198 -0.25 -9.49 -1.31
N PRO A 199 -1.41 -9.98 -1.76
CA PRO A 199 -2.27 -10.84 -0.95
C PRO A 199 -1.47 -12.02 -0.38
N TYR A 200 -1.44 -12.16 0.95
CA TYR A 200 -0.74 -13.26 1.63
C TYR A 200 -1.64 -14.11 2.54
N LEU A 201 -2.91 -13.74 2.76
CA LEU A 201 -3.78 -14.50 3.65
C LEU A 201 -4.32 -15.76 2.98
N THR A 202 -4.44 -16.82 3.76
CA THR A 202 -5.23 -18.00 3.36
C THR A 202 -6.72 -17.72 3.45
N LYS A 203 -7.55 -18.52 2.76
CA LYS A 203 -9.02 -18.46 2.91
C LYS A 203 -9.47 -18.65 4.37
N LYS A 204 -8.74 -19.46 5.14
CA LYS A 204 -9.02 -19.72 6.56
C LYS A 204 -8.76 -18.48 7.41
N GLN A 205 -7.59 -17.86 7.27
CA GLN A 205 -7.24 -16.60 7.97
C GLN A 205 -8.18 -15.45 7.60
N PHE A 206 -8.56 -15.31 6.33
CA PHE A 206 -9.52 -14.29 5.92
C PHE A 206 -10.90 -14.48 6.57
N SER A 207 -11.34 -15.73 6.73
CA SER A 207 -12.65 -16.02 7.33
C SER A 207 -12.69 -15.74 8.82
N SER A 208 -11.55 -15.83 9.52
CA SER A 208 -11.42 -15.57 10.96
C SER A 208 -11.24 -14.10 11.32
N GLU A 209 -11.08 -13.20 10.34
CA GLU A 209 -10.82 -11.76 10.57
C GLU A 209 -11.96 -10.86 10.11
N PRO A 210 -12.91 -10.50 11.00
CA PRO A 210 -14.07 -9.66 10.64
C PRO A 210 -13.68 -8.27 10.10
N SER A 211 -12.52 -7.75 10.53
CA SER A 211 -12.05 -6.40 10.22
C SER A 211 -11.76 -6.18 8.74
N ILE A 212 -11.42 -7.24 8.01
CA ILE A 212 -11.01 -7.20 6.59
C ILE A 212 -12.07 -7.78 5.63
N GLN A 213 -13.21 -8.25 6.14
CA GLN A 213 -14.23 -8.91 5.31
C GLN A 213 -14.84 -8.02 4.21
N HIS A 214 -14.81 -6.71 4.39
CA HIS A 214 -15.35 -5.72 3.45
C HIS A 214 -14.31 -5.20 2.45
N GLU A 215 -13.05 -5.63 2.59
CA GLU A 215 -11.97 -5.30 1.67
C GLU A 215 -11.93 -6.30 0.50
N PRO A 216 -11.39 -5.93 -0.67
CA PRO A 216 -11.44 -6.80 -1.85
C PRO A 216 -10.68 -8.10 -1.61
N LYS A 217 -11.36 -9.25 -1.71
CA LYS A 217 -10.76 -10.59 -1.52
C LYS A 217 -9.49 -10.81 -2.35
N SER A 218 -9.47 -10.31 -3.58
CA SER A 218 -8.30 -10.41 -4.47
C SER A 218 -7.08 -9.62 -3.99
N ALA A 219 -7.24 -8.71 -3.01
CA ALA A 219 -6.16 -7.97 -2.38
C ALA A 219 -5.72 -8.59 -1.04
N LEU A 220 -6.34 -9.70 -0.62
CA LEU A 220 -6.12 -10.32 0.70
C LEU A 220 -5.80 -11.81 0.61
N ILE A 221 -6.52 -12.54 -0.24
CA ILE A 221 -6.41 -14.00 -0.32
C ILE A 221 -5.45 -14.42 -1.44
N ALA A 222 -4.51 -15.29 -1.12
CA ALA A 222 -3.72 -16.03 -2.09
C ALA A 222 -3.87 -17.55 -1.91
N GLU A 223 -3.62 -18.28 -3.00
CA GLU A 223 -3.53 -19.75 -3.00
C GLU A 223 -2.17 -20.21 -2.45
N ASP A 224 -1.95 -21.53 -2.38
CA ASP A 224 -0.70 -22.13 -1.89
C ASP A 224 -0.26 -21.58 -0.52
N ASN A 225 -1.16 -21.68 0.47
CA ASN A 225 -0.95 -21.13 1.82
C ASN A 225 -0.55 -19.63 1.85
N GLY A 226 -0.98 -18.87 0.84
CA GLY A 226 -0.68 -17.44 0.73
C GLY A 226 0.56 -17.11 -0.10
N LEU A 227 1.23 -18.11 -0.69
CA LEU A 227 2.53 -17.95 -1.34
C LEU A 227 2.49 -17.91 -2.86
N ALA A 228 1.36 -18.31 -3.48
CA ALA A 228 1.27 -18.47 -4.93
C ALA A 228 1.73 -17.23 -5.71
N LEU A 229 1.28 -16.04 -5.30
CA LEU A 229 1.63 -14.78 -5.96
C LEU A 229 3.09 -14.40 -5.74
N TYR A 230 3.66 -14.68 -4.57
CA TYR A 230 5.09 -14.45 -4.33
C TYR A 230 5.96 -15.39 -5.16
N LYS A 231 5.64 -16.69 -5.20
CA LYS A 231 6.36 -17.65 -6.05
C LYS A 231 6.31 -17.23 -7.52
N GLN A 232 5.13 -16.83 -8.02
CA GLN A 232 4.98 -16.33 -9.38
C GLN A 232 5.76 -15.04 -9.64
N LEU A 233 5.73 -14.07 -8.72
CA LEU A 233 6.50 -12.82 -8.84
C LEU A 233 8.01 -13.11 -8.89
N LEU A 234 8.49 -13.99 -8.00
CA LEU A 234 9.90 -14.36 -7.91
C LEU A 234 10.38 -15.07 -9.19
N THR A 235 9.58 -15.96 -9.78
CA THR A 235 9.87 -16.53 -11.11
C THR A 235 9.93 -15.46 -12.20
N GLN A 236 9.04 -14.47 -12.18
CA GLN A 236 9.08 -13.36 -13.14
C GLN A 236 10.30 -12.45 -12.94
N ILE A 237 10.75 -12.25 -11.69
CA ILE A 237 11.99 -11.52 -11.38
C ILE A 237 13.20 -12.29 -11.91
N GLN A 238 13.24 -13.62 -11.74
CA GLN A 238 14.30 -14.47 -12.31
C GLN A 238 14.36 -14.34 -13.84
N GLN A 239 13.20 -14.32 -14.52
CA GLN A 239 13.13 -14.13 -15.98
C GLN A 239 13.68 -12.78 -16.46
N LEU A 240 13.58 -11.72 -15.66
CA LEU A 240 14.20 -10.43 -16.00
C LEU A 240 15.73 -10.54 -16.10
N ARG A 241 16.37 -11.43 -15.33
CA ARG A 241 17.82 -11.65 -15.37
C ARG A 241 18.30 -12.49 -16.55
N ILE A 242 17.43 -13.34 -17.11
CA ILE A 242 17.74 -14.14 -18.31
C ILE A 242 17.83 -13.24 -19.57
N THR A 243 17.45 -11.95 -19.46
CA THR A 243 17.64 -10.97 -20.54
C THR A 243 19.08 -10.46 -20.60
N ASP A 244 19.55 -10.03 -21.78
CA ASP A 244 20.94 -9.62 -22.09
C ASP A 244 21.51 -8.43 -21.28
N TYR A 245 20.78 -7.95 -20.26
CA TYR A 245 21.05 -6.67 -19.59
C TYR A 245 21.74 -6.78 -18.23
N GLU A 246 22.02 -8.00 -17.73
CA GLU A 246 22.62 -8.27 -16.41
C GLU A 246 22.27 -7.22 -15.34
N LEU A 247 20.96 -7.09 -15.06
CA LEU A 247 20.44 -5.98 -14.29
C LEU A 247 20.74 -6.13 -12.80
N ARG A 248 21.04 -5.00 -12.14
CA ARG A 248 20.93 -4.91 -10.68
C ARG A 248 19.46 -4.86 -10.31
N VAL A 249 19.00 -5.83 -9.52
CA VAL A 249 17.62 -5.88 -9.02
C VAL A 249 17.66 -5.87 -7.51
N THR A 250 16.93 -4.94 -6.90
CA THR A 250 16.60 -5.00 -5.47
C THR A 250 15.10 -5.15 -5.36
N SER A 251 14.63 -6.13 -4.58
CA SER A 251 13.21 -6.31 -4.33
C SER A 251 12.88 -6.24 -2.84
N TYR A 252 11.75 -5.63 -2.53
CA TYR A 252 11.19 -5.43 -1.19
C TYR A 252 9.80 -6.05 -1.17
N LEU A 253 9.65 -7.13 -0.42
CA LEU A 253 8.41 -7.91 -0.35
C LEU A 253 7.86 -7.81 1.07
N GLU A 254 6.73 -7.13 1.27
CA GLU A 254 5.98 -7.26 2.53
C GLU A 254 5.44 -8.68 2.61
N ILE A 255 5.52 -9.31 3.78
CA ILE A 255 5.13 -10.70 4.02
C ILE A 255 4.35 -10.83 5.33
N ASP A 256 3.64 -11.95 5.47
CA ASP A 256 3.27 -12.44 6.80
C ASP A 256 4.50 -13.04 7.50
N PRO A 257 4.70 -12.81 8.82
CA PRO A 257 5.86 -13.32 9.54
C PRO A 257 6.05 -14.84 9.41
N SER A 258 4.96 -15.61 9.29
CA SER A 258 5.02 -17.07 9.14
C SER A 258 5.59 -17.53 7.78
N GLN A 259 5.64 -16.65 6.79
CA GLN A 259 6.09 -16.94 5.43
C GLN A 259 7.58 -16.69 5.21
N SER A 260 8.28 -16.11 6.19
CA SER A 260 9.65 -15.60 6.00
C SER A 260 10.63 -16.69 5.56
N GLN A 261 10.57 -17.86 6.19
CA GLN A 261 11.42 -19.00 5.89
C GLN A 261 11.16 -19.59 4.50
N GLU A 262 9.89 -19.83 4.14
CA GLU A 262 9.54 -20.49 2.87
C GLU A 262 9.84 -19.58 1.67
N ILE A 263 9.53 -18.29 1.76
CA ILE A 263 9.86 -17.33 0.70
C ILE A 263 11.38 -17.22 0.55
N SER A 264 12.13 -17.13 1.65
CA SER A 264 13.60 -17.06 1.60
C SER A 264 14.23 -18.32 0.98
N ALA A 265 13.72 -19.50 1.33
CA ALA A 265 14.17 -20.76 0.75
C ALA A 265 13.91 -20.81 -0.76
N PHE A 266 12.70 -20.42 -1.20
CA PHE A 266 12.37 -20.38 -2.63
C PHE A 266 13.23 -19.37 -3.40
N ILE A 267 13.51 -18.19 -2.83
CA ILE A 267 14.45 -17.22 -3.43
C ILE A 267 15.83 -17.86 -3.63
N LYS A 268 16.35 -18.57 -2.63
CA LYS A 268 17.66 -19.25 -2.73
C LYS A 268 17.67 -20.40 -3.72
N GLU A 269 16.57 -21.11 -3.86
CA GLU A 269 16.42 -22.19 -4.85
C GLU A 269 16.52 -21.64 -6.28
N ILE A 270 15.71 -20.64 -6.62
CA ILE A 270 15.64 -20.14 -8.01
C ILE A 270 16.70 -19.07 -8.32
N MET A 271 17.24 -18.40 -7.31
CA MET A 271 18.25 -17.35 -7.43
C MET A 271 19.34 -17.53 -6.35
N PRO A 272 20.23 -18.54 -6.46
CA PRO A 272 21.21 -18.87 -5.41
C PRO A 272 22.15 -17.72 -5.01
N SER A 273 22.46 -16.84 -5.96
CA SER A 273 23.32 -15.66 -5.75
C SER A 273 22.63 -14.48 -5.04
N ALA A 274 21.33 -14.56 -4.76
CA ALA A 274 20.59 -13.52 -4.08
C ALA A 274 21.13 -13.28 -2.67
N LYS A 275 21.43 -12.03 -2.32
CA LYS A 275 21.67 -11.62 -0.94
C LYS A 275 20.32 -11.26 -0.32
N ILE A 276 19.94 -11.93 0.77
CA ILE A 276 18.64 -11.78 1.43
C ILE A 276 18.84 -11.14 2.80
N GLU A 277 17.98 -10.18 3.12
CA GLU A 277 17.85 -9.55 4.44
C GLU A 277 16.37 -9.55 4.83
N ILE A 278 16.07 -9.73 6.12
CA ILE A 278 14.71 -9.69 6.64
C ILE A 278 14.63 -8.52 7.62
N LYS A 279 13.73 -7.58 7.33
CA LYS A 279 13.42 -6.45 8.21
C LYS A 279 12.19 -6.75 9.02
N LYS A 280 12.24 -6.30 10.28
CA LYS A 280 11.14 -6.41 11.23
C LYS A 280 10.32 -5.13 11.24
N ASP A 281 9.03 -5.23 11.51
CA ASP A 281 8.19 -4.07 11.80
C ASP A 281 8.44 -3.54 13.22
N LEU A 282 7.74 -2.46 13.59
CA LEU A 282 7.83 -1.85 14.92
C LEU A 282 7.38 -2.80 16.06
N ALA A 283 6.64 -3.87 15.74
CA ALA A 283 6.25 -4.90 16.70
C ALA A 283 7.30 -6.02 16.82
N GLY A 284 8.43 -5.93 16.10
CA GLY A 284 9.51 -6.92 16.11
C GLY A 284 9.24 -8.18 15.29
N LEU A 285 8.18 -8.18 14.48
CA LEU A 285 7.79 -9.30 13.63
C LEU A 285 8.43 -9.16 12.25
N ASP A 286 8.80 -10.29 11.64
CA ASP A 286 9.34 -10.31 10.27
C ASP A 286 8.29 -9.73 9.31
N ARG A 287 8.65 -8.67 8.59
CA ARG A 287 7.69 -7.92 7.77
C ARG A 287 8.13 -7.73 6.34
N VAL A 288 9.40 -7.45 6.09
CA VAL A 288 9.88 -7.21 4.73
C VAL A 288 11.07 -8.10 4.42
N ILE A 289 10.94 -8.91 3.37
CA ILE A 289 12.09 -9.58 2.76
C ILE A 289 12.68 -8.63 1.73
N ILE A 290 13.94 -8.29 1.91
CA ILE A 290 14.75 -7.55 0.95
C ILE A 290 15.70 -8.54 0.31
N PHE A 291 15.74 -8.60 -1.02
CA PHE A 291 16.82 -9.33 -1.69
C PHE A 291 17.42 -8.54 -2.84
N THR A 292 18.74 -8.71 -3.01
CA THR A 292 19.51 -8.06 -4.08
C THR A 292 20.16 -9.10 -4.97
N LEU A 293 20.03 -8.87 -6.28
CA LEU A 293 20.71 -9.57 -7.35
C LEU A 293 21.72 -8.60 -7.96
N GLN A 294 23.01 -8.93 -7.87
CA GLN A 294 24.07 -8.16 -8.51
C GLN A 294 24.36 -8.72 -9.90
N LYS A 295 24.75 -7.83 -10.83
CA LYS A 295 25.33 -8.19 -12.14
C LYS A 295 26.43 -9.25 -11.94
N ALA A 296 26.44 -10.30 -12.75
CA ALA A 296 27.55 -11.24 -12.69
C ALA A 296 28.80 -10.47 -13.14
N THR A 297 29.82 -10.46 -12.28
CA THR A 297 31.13 -9.88 -12.61
C THR A 297 31.86 -10.74 -13.62
#